data_AF-A0A535Z2C5-F1
#
_entry.id   AF-A0A535Z2C5-F1
#
_cell.length_a   1.000
_cell.length_b   1.000
_cell.length_c   1.000
_cell.angle_alpha   90.00
_cell.angle_beta   90.00
_cell.angle_gamma   90.00
#
_symmetry.space_group_name_H-M   'P 1'
#
loop_
_entity.id
_entity.type
_entity.pdbx_description
1 polymer ?
#
loop_
_entity_poly.entity_id
_entity_poly.type
_entity_poly.pdbx_seq_one_letter_code
_entity_poly.pdbx_strand_id
1 'polypeptide(L)'
;MSLEGTPTAANIREAFAREAQAALRSLYFARRADVEGHADVAAYLRALADGEAGHGFGHLEFLEEAADPLAGAGDTRGNLDSAIAEAEANAAAYEAHATAARKGRLPDVAEWFESVAAAEHAHVVQLTRVRRALDEHE
;
A
#
# COMPACT_ATOMS: atom_id res chain seq x y z
N MET A 1 3.16 26.78 -10.81
CA MET A 1 4.22 26.60 -9.79
C MET A 1 4.30 25.11 -9.52
N SER A 2 5.49 24.51 -9.54
CA SER A 2 5.64 23.07 -9.26
C SER A 2 5.52 22.81 -7.76
N LEU A 3 4.85 21.71 -7.37
CA LEU A 3 4.81 21.20 -5.99
C LEU A 3 6.12 20.49 -5.59
N GLU A 4 6.90 20.06 -6.57
CA GLU A 4 8.14 19.29 -6.40
C GLU A 4 9.12 20.00 -5.44
N GLY A 5 9.65 19.24 -4.47
CA GLY A 5 10.63 19.74 -3.50
C GLY A 5 10.11 20.75 -2.47
N THR A 6 8.81 21.07 -2.47
CA THR A 6 8.22 22.00 -1.51
C THR A 6 7.86 21.30 -0.18
N PRO A 7 7.80 22.05 0.94
CA PRO A 7 7.23 21.53 2.19
C PRO A 7 5.78 21.04 2.03
N THR A 8 5.03 21.64 1.09
CA THR A 8 3.66 21.22 0.78
C THR A 8 3.61 19.80 0.20
N ALA A 9 4.54 19.42 -0.68
CA ALA A 9 4.60 18.04 -1.19
C ALA A 9 4.88 17.02 -0.07
N ALA A 10 5.73 17.36 0.90
CA ALA A 10 5.95 16.52 2.08
C ALA A 10 4.67 16.36 2.93
N ASN A 11 3.93 17.46 3.13
CA ASN A 11 2.65 17.41 3.84
C ASN A 11 1.61 16.54 3.10
N ILE A 12 1.58 16.58 1.77
CA ILE A 12 0.66 15.75 0.96
C ILE A 12 1.02 14.27 1.09
N ARG A 13 2.32 13.91 1.07
CA ARG A 13 2.76 12.52 1.32
C ARG A 13 2.36 12.05 2.72
N GLU A 14 2.52 12.90 3.73
CA GLU A 14 2.09 12.57 5.09
C GLU A 14 0.57 12.38 5.16
N ALA A 15 -0.19 13.25 4.51
CA ALA A 15 -1.65 13.15 4.43
C ALA A 15 -2.08 11.84 3.75
N PHE A 16 -1.50 11.50 2.59
CA PHE A 16 -1.73 10.21 1.93
C PHE A 16 -1.48 9.02 2.87
N ALA A 17 -0.34 9.02 3.59
CA ALA A 17 -0.03 7.95 4.52
C ALA A 17 -1.05 7.86 5.68
N ARG A 18 -1.60 8.99 6.13
CA ARG A 18 -2.65 9.03 7.16
C ARG A 18 -3.97 8.48 6.63
N GLU A 19 -4.39 8.87 5.44
CA GLU A 19 -5.62 8.40 4.81
C GLU A 19 -5.57 6.89 4.51
N ALA A 20 -4.44 6.40 3.98
CA ALA A 20 -4.24 4.97 3.75
C ALA A 20 -4.34 4.14 5.05
N GLN A 21 -3.76 4.64 6.15
CA GLN A 21 -3.88 4.01 7.46
C GLN A 21 -5.31 4.07 8.00
N ALA A 22 -6.01 5.20 7.82
CA ALA A 22 -7.40 5.38 8.25
C ALA A 22 -8.35 4.42 7.51
N ALA A 23 -8.19 4.28 6.19
CA ALA A 23 -8.96 3.35 5.38
C ALA A 23 -8.78 1.90 5.85
N LEU A 24 -7.53 1.42 5.95
CA LEU A 24 -7.26 0.03 6.33
C LEU A 24 -7.70 -0.28 7.76
N ARG A 25 -7.53 0.67 8.70
CA ARG A 25 -8.00 0.51 10.09
C ARG A 25 -9.52 0.46 10.16
N SER A 26 -10.22 1.28 9.38
CA SER A 26 -11.67 1.27 9.34
C SER A 26 -12.21 -0.07 8.83
N LEU A 27 -11.58 -0.68 7.82
CA LEU A 27 -11.89 -2.04 7.38
C LEU A 27 -11.63 -3.09 8.46
N TYR A 28 -10.53 -2.95 9.21
CA TYR A 28 -10.23 -3.85 10.32
C TYR A 28 -11.28 -3.73 11.45
N PHE A 29 -11.72 -2.52 11.76
CA PHE A 29 -12.78 -2.27 12.74
C PHE A 29 -14.13 -2.79 12.26
N ALA A 30 -14.45 -2.67 10.97
CA ALA A 30 -15.66 -3.23 10.39
C ALA A 30 -15.74 -4.75 10.59
N ARG A 31 -14.62 -5.48 10.38
CA ARG A 31 -14.56 -6.92 10.66
C ARG A 31 -14.87 -7.25 12.11
N ARG A 32 -14.42 -6.41 13.05
CA ARG A 32 -14.71 -6.59 14.47
C ARG A 32 -16.20 -6.37 14.76
N ALA A 33 -16.79 -5.32 14.19
CA ALA A 33 -18.22 -5.04 14.31
C ALA A 33 -19.09 -6.18 13.73
N ASP A 34 -18.67 -6.83 12.63
CA ASP A 34 -19.38 -8.01 12.11
C ASP A 34 -19.38 -9.17 13.12
N VAL A 35 -18.22 -9.46 13.75
CA VAL A 35 -18.09 -10.52 14.76
C VAL A 35 -18.96 -10.24 15.98
N GLU A 36 -19.13 -8.97 16.35
CA GLU A 36 -19.94 -8.53 17.48
C GLU A 36 -21.44 -8.40 17.13
N GLY A 37 -21.81 -8.59 15.85
CA GLY A 37 -23.21 -8.53 15.39
C GLY A 37 -23.74 -7.11 15.13
N HIS A 38 -22.87 -6.11 15.02
CA HIS A 38 -23.21 -4.71 14.75
C HIS A 38 -23.14 -4.40 13.25
N ALA A 39 -24.11 -4.92 12.48
CA ALA A 39 -24.09 -4.85 11.02
C ALA A 39 -24.14 -3.42 10.46
N ASP A 40 -24.88 -2.52 11.10
CA ASP A 40 -24.97 -1.10 10.74
C ASP A 40 -23.66 -0.36 10.96
N VAL A 41 -23.00 -0.61 12.09
CA VAL A 41 -21.67 -0.06 12.40
C VAL A 41 -20.64 -0.59 11.40
N ALA A 42 -20.67 -1.88 11.09
CA ALA A 42 -19.77 -2.47 10.12
C ALA A 42 -19.97 -1.90 8.70
N ALA A 43 -21.22 -1.65 8.30
CA ALA A 43 -21.53 -1.00 7.03
C ALA A 43 -21.00 0.44 6.97
N TYR A 44 -21.20 1.21 8.04
CA TYR A 44 -20.69 2.58 8.13
C TYR A 44 -19.16 2.63 8.09
N LEU A 45 -18.47 1.75 8.81
CA LEU A 45 -17.00 1.71 8.83
C LEU A 45 -16.40 1.34 7.46
N ARG A 46 -17.09 0.50 6.67
CA ARG A 46 -16.69 0.24 5.28
C ARG A 46 -16.88 1.48 4.40
N ALA A 47 -18.02 2.15 4.51
CA ALA A 47 -18.27 3.40 3.78
C ALA A 47 -17.25 4.50 4.16
N LEU A 48 -16.85 4.56 5.43
CA LEU A 48 -15.77 5.45 5.89
C LEU A 48 -14.45 5.08 5.20
N ALA A 49 -14.09 3.79 5.16
CA ALA A 49 -12.87 3.35 4.49
C ALA A 49 -12.84 3.71 3.00
N ASP A 50 -13.97 3.59 2.30
CA ASP A 50 -14.10 4.01 0.90
C ASP A 50 -13.92 5.53 0.75
N GLY A 51 -14.44 6.31 1.71
CA GLY A 51 -14.24 7.76 1.78
C GLY A 51 -12.77 8.15 1.93
N GLU A 52 -12.06 7.55 2.90
CA GLU A 52 -10.63 7.84 3.12
C GLU A 52 -9.76 7.35 1.95
N ALA A 53 -10.13 6.25 1.29
CA ALA A 53 -9.47 5.85 0.04
C ALA A 53 -9.64 6.92 -1.06
N GLY A 54 -10.84 7.50 -1.16
CA GLY A 54 -11.10 8.64 -2.05
C GLY A 54 -10.24 9.87 -1.74
N HIS A 55 -10.07 10.22 -0.46
CA HIS A 55 -9.14 11.28 -0.04
C HIS A 55 -7.68 10.94 -0.43
N GLY A 56 -7.27 9.69 -0.19
CA GLY A 56 -5.96 9.18 -0.59
C GLY A 56 -5.70 9.31 -2.10
N PHE A 57 -6.68 9.00 -2.94
CA PHE A 57 -6.56 9.20 -4.39
C PHE A 57 -6.36 10.66 -4.76
N GLY A 58 -7.10 11.59 -4.15
CA GLY A 58 -6.89 13.03 -4.37
C GLY A 58 -5.49 13.49 -3.98
N HIS A 59 -4.88 12.92 -2.94
CA HIS A 59 -3.48 13.21 -2.62
C HIS A 59 -2.51 12.65 -3.67
N LEU A 60 -2.75 11.46 -4.20
CA LEU A 60 -1.93 10.87 -5.26
C LEU A 60 -1.99 11.70 -6.56
N GLU A 61 -3.15 12.27 -6.92
CA GLU A 61 -3.27 13.16 -8.08
C GLU A 61 -2.33 14.38 -7.98
N PHE A 62 -2.26 15.05 -6.82
CA PHE A 62 -1.31 16.16 -6.63
C PHE A 62 0.15 15.72 -6.64
N LEU A 63 0.43 14.50 -6.18
CA LEU A 63 1.77 13.93 -6.20
C LEU A 63 2.18 13.52 -7.62
N GLU A 64 1.25 13.05 -8.44
CA GLU A 64 1.47 12.77 -9.86
C GLU A 64 1.85 14.04 -10.62
N GLU A 65 1.14 15.16 -10.39
CA GLU A 65 1.49 16.48 -10.95
C GLU A 65 2.90 16.95 -10.54
N ALA A 66 3.39 16.46 -9.39
CA ALA A 66 4.72 16.75 -8.87
C ALA A 66 5.79 15.74 -9.34
N ALA A 67 5.45 14.81 -10.25
CA ALA A 67 6.29 13.69 -10.69
C ALA A 67 6.84 12.85 -9.52
N ASP A 68 6.03 12.73 -8.47
CA ASP A 68 6.39 12.03 -7.26
C ASP A 68 6.29 10.51 -7.48
N PRO A 69 7.35 9.73 -7.18
CA PRO A 69 7.33 8.28 -7.41
C PRO A 69 6.26 7.54 -6.61
N LEU A 70 5.71 8.14 -5.54
CA LEU A 70 4.62 7.53 -4.77
C LEU A 70 3.32 7.43 -5.59
N ALA A 71 3.12 8.31 -6.58
CA ALA A 71 1.98 8.27 -7.48
C ALA A 71 2.21 7.41 -8.73
N GLY A 72 3.35 6.72 -8.82
CA GLY A 72 3.74 5.94 -9.98
C GLY A 72 4.30 6.81 -11.11
N ALA A 73 4.10 6.37 -12.35
CA ALA A 73 4.66 6.99 -13.56
C ALA A 73 3.59 7.65 -14.45
N GLY A 74 2.32 7.59 -14.05
CA GLY A 74 1.19 8.18 -14.77
C GLY A 74 0.68 7.41 -15.99
N ASP A 75 1.34 6.31 -16.36
CA ASP A 75 0.84 5.34 -17.34
C ASP A 75 0.80 3.92 -16.75
N THR A 76 -0.02 3.04 -17.34
CA THR A 76 -0.22 1.67 -16.85
C THR A 76 1.07 0.86 -16.79
N ARG A 77 1.95 1.06 -17.79
CA ARG A 77 3.21 0.32 -17.93
C ARG A 77 4.17 0.72 -16.81
N GLY A 78 4.38 2.01 -16.59
CA GLY A 78 5.23 2.52 -15.53
C GLY A 78 4.64 2.31 -14.14
N ASN A 79 3.31 2.35 -13.97
CA ASN A 79 2.68 2.00 -12.69
C ASN A 79 2.89 0.53 -12.31
N LEU A 80 2.91 -0.39 -13.29
CA LEU A 80 3.29 -1.78 -13.06
C LEU A 80 4.77 -1.90 -12.68
N ASP A 81 5.66 -1.14 -13.33
CA ASP A 81 7.08 -1.12 -12.98
C ASP A 81 7.32 -0.59 -11.56
N SER A 82 6.59 0.46 -11.15
CA SER A 82 6.58 0.97 -9.77
C SER A 82 6.09 -0.08 -8.76
N ALA A 83 4.99 -0.79 -9.07
CA ALA A 83 4.46 -1.83 -8.19
C ALA A 83 5.40 -3.03 -8.04
N ILE A 84 6.13 -3.41 -9.11
CA ILE A 84 7.16 -4.46 -9.04
C ILE A 84 8.28 -4.02 -8.09
N ALA A 85 8.80 -2.82 -8.27
CA ALA A 85 9.88 -2.29 -7.43
C ALA A 85 9.45 -2.18 -5.95
N GLU A 86 8.21 -1.78 -5.68
CA GLU A 86 7.65 -1.74 -4.32
C GLU A 86 7.56 -3.15 -3.72
N ALA A 87 7.04 -4.13 -4.44
CA ALA A 87 6.94 -5.51 -3.97
C ALA A 87 8.34 -6.12 -3.67
N GLU A 88 9.34 -5.85 -4.51
CA GLU A 88 10.73 -6.27 -4.26
C GLU A 88 11.31 -5.62 -3.00
N ALA A 89 11.10 -4.32 -2.83
CA ALA A 89 11.55 -3.59 -1.65
C ALA A 89 10.86 -4.09 -0.36
N ASN A 90 9.56 -4.36 -0.44
CA ASN A 90 8.77 -4.90 0.67
C ASN A 90 9.23 -6.31 1.06
N ALA A 91 9.48 -7.19 0.09
CA ALA A 91 10.00 -8.53 0.36
C ALA A 91 11.31 -8.46 1.16
N ALA A 92 12.27 -7.65 0.70
CA ALA A 92 13.55 -7.45 1.40
C ALA A 92 13.37 -6.83 2.80
N ALA A 93 12.47 -5.85 2.93
CA ALA A 93 12.16 -5.23 4.22
C ALA A 93 11.59 -6.25 5.22
N TYR A 94 10.63 -7.07 4.80
CA TYR A 94 10.02 -8.09 5.65
C TYR A 94 10.98 -9.21 6.05
N GLU A 95 11.91 -9.62 5.18
CA GLU A 95 13.00 -10.55 5.54
C GLU A 95 13.90 -9.97 6.65
N ALA A 96 14.24 -8.68 6.55
CA ALA A 96 14.99 -7.99 7.58
C ALA A 96 14.19 -7.85 8.89
N HIS A 97 12.89 -7.60 8.81
CA HIS A 97 11.99 -7.54 9.96
C HIS A 97 11.85 -8.90 10.65
N ALA A 98 11.73 -9.99 9.91
CA ALA A 98 11.74 -11.35 10.46
C ALA A 98 13.04 -11.63 11.23
N THR A 99 14.18 -11.25 10.66
CA THR A 99 15.49 -11.38 11.31
C THR A 99 15.55 -10.58 12.61
N ALA A 100 15.03 -9.35 12.62
CA ALA A 100 14.95 -8.52 13.82
C ALA A 100 14.02 -9.12 14.89
N ALA A 101 12.85 -9.63 14.49
CA ALA A 101 11.89 -10.27 15.40
C ALA A 101 12.48 -11.54 16.05
N ARG A 102 13.24 -12.35 15.30
CA ARG A 102 13.99 -13.49 15.87
C ARG A 102 15.01 -13.05 16.92
N LYS A 103 15.79 -12.01 16.64
CA LYS A 103 16.73 -11.44 17.62
C LYS A 103 16.02 -10.91 18.87
N GLY A 104 14.83 -10.33 18.67
CA GLY A 104 13.94 -9.88 19.74
C GLY A 104 13.19 -11.00 20.49
N ARG A 105 13.39 -12.28 20.12
CA ARG A 105 12.70 -13.45 20.70
C ARG A 105 11.17 -13.39 20.54
N LEU A 106 10.71 -12.89 19.39
CA LEU A 106 9.29 -12.83 18.98
C LEU A 106 9.04 -13.82 17.82
N PRO A 107 8.99 -15.14 18.08
CA PRO A 107 8.93 -16.15 17.03
C PRO A 107 7.70 -16.02 16.12
N ASP A 108 6.51 -15.83 16.69
CA ASP A 108 5.27 -15.70 15.93
C ASP A 108 5.28 -14.49 14.99
N VAL A 109 5.88 -13.38 15.44
CA VAL A 109 6.04 -12.16 14.62
C VAL A 109 7.06 -12.38 13.51
N ALA A 110 8.13 -13.13 13.79
CA ALA A 110 9.11 -13.49 12.77
C ALA A 110 8.48 -14.36 11.67
N GLU A 111 7.75 -15.41 12.05
CA GLU A 111 7.04 -16.30 11.11
C GLU A 111 6.00 -15.55 10.29
N TRP A 112 5.31 -14.58 10.91
CA TRP A 112 4.41 -13.70 10.18
C TRP A 112 5.14 -12.88 9.12
N PHE A 113 6.24 -12.21 9.47
CA PHE A 113 7.02 -11.44 8.50
C PHE A 113 7.60 -12.32 7.38
N GLU A 114 8.03 -13.54 7.67
CA GLU A 114 8.46 -14.49 6.62
C GLU A 114 7.33 -14.86 5.67
N SER A 115 6.12 -15.05 6.20
CA SER A 115 4.94 -15.34 5.40
C SER A 115 4.58 -14.15 4.50
N VAL A 116 4.69 -12.93 5.01
CA VAL A 116 4.47 -11.71 4.21
C VAL A 116 5.56 -11.55 3.14
N ALA A 117 6.84 -11.74 3.48
CA ALA A 117 7.93 -11.70 2.50
C ALA A 117 7.72 -12.71 1.36
N ALA A 118 7.30 -13.94 1.67
CA ALA A 118 6.97 -14.96 0.68
C ALA A 118 5.79 -14.53 -0.23
N ALA A 119 4.79 -13.85 0.33
CA ALA A 119 3.68 -13.30 -0.45
C ALA A 119 4.14 -12.17 -1.38
N GLU A 120 5.02 -11.27 -0.93
CA GLU A 120 5.57 -10.20 -1.78
C GLU A 120 6.42 -10.76 -2.93
N HIS A 121 7.22 -11.80 -2.69
CA HIS A 121 7.92 -12.51 -3.78
C HIS A 121 6.93 -13.09 -4.82
N ALA A 122 5.79 -13.61 -4.37
CA ALA A 122 4.74 -14.06 -5.28
C ALA A 122 4.10 -12.91 -6.07
N HIS A 123 3.92 -11.73 -5.44
CA HIS A 123 3.47 -10.52 -6.13
C HIS A 123 4.47 -10.08 -7.21
N VAL A 124 5.77 -10.06 -6.93
CA VAL A 124 6.83 -9.73 -7.92
C VAL A 124 6.72 -10.64 -9.15
N VAL A 125 6.58 -11.94 -8.95
CA VAL A 125 6.44 -12.92 -10.04
C VAL A 125 5.20 -12.61 -10.89
N GLN A 126 4.05 -12.38 -10.25
CA GLN A 126 2.80 -12.15 -10.97
C GLN A 126 2.78 -10.78 -11.67
N LEU A 127 3.23 -9.72 -11.01
CA LEU A 127 3.31 -8.37 -11.58
C LEU A 127 4.26 -8.37 -12.79
N THR A 128 5.41 -9.03 -12.69
CA THR A 128 6.36 -9.19 -13.82
C THR A 128 5.70 -9.91 -15.00
N ARG A 129 4.89 -10.95 -14.72
CA ARG A 129 4.15 -11.65 -15.78
C ARG A 129 3.11 -10.75 -16.43
N VAL A 130 2.33 -10.00 -15.66
CA VAL A 130 1.32 -9.05 -16.16
C VAL A 130 1.99 -7.97 -17.00
N ARG A 131 3.12 -7.43 -16.53
CA ARG A 131 3.91 -6.42 -17.24
C ARG A 131 4.40 -6.89 -18.60
N ARG A 132 4.90 -8.13 -18.70
CA ARG A 132 5.31 -8.73 -19.98
C ARG A 132 4.14 -8.95 -20.93
N ALA A 133 3.00 -9.42 -20.41
CA ALA A 133 1.80 -9.60 -21.24
C ALA A 133 1.31 -8.27 -21.84
N LEU A 134 1.43 -7.16 -21.10
CA LEU A 134 1.13 -5.82 -21.63
C LEU A 134 2.01 -5.46 -22.84
N ASP A 135 3.31 -5.83 -22.81
CA ASP A 135 4.25 -5.57 -23.92
C ASP A 135 3.92 -6.36 -25.19
N GLU A 136 3.32 -7.54 -25.05
CA GLU A 136 2.97 -8.41 -26.18
C GLU A 136 1.67 -7.97 -26.89
N HIS A 137 0.90 -7.07 -26.26
CA HIS A 137 -0.39 -6.58 -26.75
C HIS A 137 -0.37 -5.13 -27.24
N GLU A 138 0.78 -4.45 -27.18
CA GLU A 138 1.05 -3.12 -27.75
C GLU A 138 1.77 -3.21 -29.10
#